data_AF-A0A0B2X3L2-F1
#
_entry.id   AF-A0A0B2X3L2-F1
#
_cell.length_a   1.000
_cell.length_b   1.000
_cell.length_c   1.000
_cell.angle_alpha   90.00
_cell.angle_beta   90.00
_cell.angle_gamma   90.00
#
_symmetry.space_group_name_H-M   'P 1'
#
loop_
_entity.id
_entity.type
_entity.pdbx_description
1 polymer ?
#
loop_
_entity_poly.entity_id
_entity_poly.type
_entity_poly.pdbx_seq_one_letter_code
_entity_poly.pdbx_strand_id
1 'polypeptide(L)'
;MPCCVATLHYLGCQHRMLYKLHCTTFQCDEHSMCPRERQSVLLAARYRWSCEDCTRRQHRIEDNERANKWTEKVVMLAGDVNLSKDDWRNSYRLLELRSDFTEAKLRKKRTKQLSEIQRAEKWVHEYAWTILELLHGDDDFEDISSEDGDISMSGVEDKQLQASHAVDVPMLEAGPEQDEEGQEQQDVEMGGQQGISSEPSYNSDAEAQLERLEEMFLAKDNDLILVRDASGTACRQQVTQKGAARPFGSAAASKSAAMPAAETESNIREPKTPPVLSFLGGIPAWGAGLR
;
A
#
# COMPACT_ATOMS: atom_id res chain seq x y z
N MET A 1 18.49 16.28 -6.15
CA MET A 1 17.39 16.26 -7.15
C MET A 1 16.03 16.20 -6.42
N PRO A 2 14.86 16.22 -7.11
CA PRO A 2 13.56 16.30 -6.44
C PRO A 2 13.26 15.04 -5.60
N CYS A 3 12.37 15.13 -4.60
CA CYS A 3 11.86 13.92 -3.92
C CYS A 3 11.14 13.03 -4.94
N CYS A 4 11.50 11.76 -4.98
CA CYS A 4 10.77 10.75 -5.72
C CYS A 4 9.63 10.22 -4.85
N VAL A 5 8.41 10.28 -5.38
CA VAL A 5 7.20 9.97 -4.60
C VAL A 5 6.27 9.02 -5.36
N ALA A 6 5.52 8.24 -4.59
CA ALA A 6 4.38 7.47 -5.09
C ALA A 6 3.10 7.89 -4.38
N THR A 7 1.96 7.76 -5.04
CA THR A 7 0.66 8.12 -4.47
C THR A 7 -0.37 7.02 -4.66
N LEU A 8 -1.15 6.77 -3.62
CA LEU A 8 -2.30 5.88 -3.64
C LEU A 8 -3.56 6.64 -3.21
N HIS A 9 -4.56 6.68 -4.08
CA HIS A 9 -5.83 7.35 -3.81
C HIS A 9 -6.96 6.33 -3.61
N TYR A 10 -7.60 6.36 -2.45
CA TYR A 10 -8.70 5.47 -2.09
C TYR A 10 -10.03 6.03 -2.57
N LEU A 11 -10.66 5.41 -3.55
CA LEU A 11 -11.91 5.89 -4.13
C LEU A 11 -13.10 5.74 -3.17
N GLY A 12 -13.04 4.79 -2.23
CA GLY A 12 -14.09 4.57 -1.24
C GLY A 12 -14.16 5.65 -0.15
N CYS A 13 -13.08 6.36 0.14
CA CYS A 13 -13.03 7.37 1.20
C CYS A 13 -12.31 8.69 0.84
N GLN A 14 -11.86 8.86 -0.41
CA GLN A 14 -11.14 10.03 -0.92
C GLN A 14 -9.80 10.34 -0.23
N HIS A 15 -9.38 9.52 0.75
CA HIS A 15 -8.06 9.64 1.36
C HIS A 15 -6.96 9.33 0.36
N ARG A 16 -5.78 9.92 0.61
CA ARG A 16 -4.59 9.74 -0.20
C ARG A 16 -3.43 9.38 0.69
N MET A 17 -2.69 8.36 0.28
CA MET A 17 -1.39 8.05 0.83
C MET A 17 -0.29 8.54 -0.10
N LEU A 18 0.76 9.07 0.49
CA LEU A 18 1.93 9.58 -0.17
C LEU A 18 3.15 8.84 0.38
N TYR A 19 3.86 8.15 -0.50
CA TYR A 19 5.11 7.48 -0.16
C TYR A 19 6.25 8.37 -0.63
N LYS A 20 7.13 8.76 0.29
CA LYS A 20 8.43 9.33 -0.06
C LYS A 20 9.38 8.15 -0.21
N LEU A 21 9.91 7.95 -1.42
CA LEU A 21 10.80 6.83 -1.69
C LEU A 21 12.24 7.23 -1.46
N HIS A 22 12.67 8.32 -2.09
CA HIS A 22 14.04 8.79 -1.99
C HIS A 22 14.12 10.29 -2.24
N CYS A 23 15.13 10.93 -1.68
CA CYS A 23 15.49 12.30 -2.04
C CYS A 23 16.99 12.44 -2.16
N THR A 24 17.43 12.82 -3.35
CA THR A 24 18.83 13.14 -3.66
C THR A 24 19.22 14.56 -3.23
N THR A 25 18.55 15.16 -2.24
CA THR A 25 18.91 16.47 -1.68
C THR A 25 19.40 16.26 -0.26
N PHE A 26 20.66 16.59 0.01
CA PHE A 26 21.37 16.35 1.27
C PHE A 26 20.67 16.89 2.54
N GLN A 27 19.78 17.88 2.41
CA GLN A 27 19.05 18.48 3.54
C GLN A 27 17.57 18.07 3.60
N CYS A 28 17.16 17.06 2.83
CA CYS A 28 15.79 16.58 2.83
C CYS A 28 15.66 15.36 3.74
N ASP A 29 15.58 15.61 5.05
CA ASP A 29 15.33 14.62 6.10
C ASP A 29 14.19 13.68 5.70
N GLU A 30 14.23 12.43 6.15
CA GLU A 30 13.24 11.39 5.82
C GLU A 30 11.79 11.86 6.01
N HIS A 31 11.50 12.65 7.05
CA HIS A 31 10.17 13.20 7.33
C HIS A 31 9.83 14.51 6.60
N SER A 32 10.82 15.16 5.99
CA SER A 32 10.63 16.38 5.21
C SER A 32 10.35 16.06 3.74
N MET A 33 9.54 16.90 3.10
CA MET A 33 9.23 16.77 1.67
C MET A 33 9.69 18.03 0.93
N CYS A 34 10.34 17.84 -0.22
CA CYS A 34 10.65 18.95 -1.12
C CYS A 34 9.36 19.68 -1.55
N PRO A 35 9.43 20.98 -1.92
CA PRO A 35 8.32 21.69 -2.53
C PRO A 35 7.75 20.92 -3.74
N ARG A 36 6.45 21.05 -4.01
CA ARG A 36 5.76 20.27 -5.07
C ARG A 36 6.38 20.44 -6.45
N GLU A 37 6.94 21.60 -6.79
CA GLU A 37 7.62 21.78 -8.07
C GLU A 37 8.91 20.96 -8.20
N ARG A 38 9.45 20.53 -7.06
CA ARG A 38 10.63 19.66 -6.92
C ARG A 38 10.23 18.29 -6.39
N GLN A 39 9.06 17.78 -6.76
CA GLN A 39 8.68 16.38 -6.53
C GLN A 39 8.54 15.68 -7.88
N SER A 40 9.12 14.49 -7.98
CA SER A 40 8.95 13.60 -9.13
C SER A 40 7.99 12.48 -8.75
N VAL A 41 6.81 12.45 -9.38
CA VAL A 41 5.84 11.37 -9.15
C VAL A 41 6.19 10.19 -10.06
N LEU A 42 6.70 9.12 -9.44
CA LEU A 42 7.05 7.88 -10.12
C LEU A 42 5.80 7.05 -10.42
N LEU A 43 4.90 6.94 -9.44
CA LEU A 43 3.67 6.17 -9.54
C LEU A 43 2.50 6.94 -8.95
N ALA A 44 1.38 6.95 -9.65
CA ALA A 44 0.10 7.34 -9.09
C ALA A 44 -0.94 6.27 -9.38
N ALA A 45 -1.52 5.72 -8.33
CA ALA A 45 -2.53 4.68 -8.41
C ALA A 45 -3.83 5.10 -7.69
N ARG A 46 -4.94 4.52 -8.11
CA ARG A 46 -6.24 4.60 -7.47
C ARG A 46 -6.67 3.23 -7.04
N TYR A 47 -7.03 3.07 -5.77
CA TYR A 47 -7.58 1.84 -5.23
C TYR A 47 -9.09 2.00 -5.07
N ARG A 48 -9.85 1.01 -5.55
CA ARG A 48 -11.32 1.06 -5.58
C ARG A 48 -11.95 1.24 -4.20
N TRP A 49 -11.36 0.63 -3.17
CA TRP A 49 -11.95 0.55 -1.84
C TRP A 49 -11.45 1.66 -0.90
N SER A 50 -11.97 1.66 0.33
CA SER A 50 -11.56 2.58 1.39
C SER A 50 -10.20 2.20 1.98
N CYS A 51 -9.50 3.17 2.58
CA CYS A 51 -8.25 2.90 3.30
C CYS A 51 -8.48 2.04 4.55
N GLU A 52 -7.37 1.52 5.10
CA GLU A 52 -7.37 0.70 6.31
C GLU A 52 -8.05 1.43 7.48
N ASP A 53 -7.71 2.68 7.75
CA ASP A 53 -8.27 3.45 8.88
C ASP A 53 -9.79 3.61 8.78
N CYS A 54 -10.30 3.96 7.59
CA CYS A 54 -11.73 4.11 7.37
C CYS A 54 -12.44 2.76 7.53
N THR A 55 -11.82 1.68 7.05
CA THR A 55 -12.35 0.32 7.17
C THR A 55 -12.40 -0.12 8.64
N ARG A 56 -11.33 0.11 9.41
CA ARG A 56 -11.28 -0.15 10.85
C ARG A 56 -12.30 0.67 11.62
N ARG A 57 -12.46 1.97 11.28
CA ARG A 57 -13.49 2.83 11.88
C ARG A 57 -14.90 2.29 11.61
N GLN A 58 -15.18 1.86 10.38
CA GLN A 58 -16.45 1.24 10.03
C GLN A 58 -16.70 -0.04 10.82
N HIS A 59 -15.70 -0.91 10.97
CA HIS A 59 -15.80 -2.12 11.78
C HIS A 59 -16.15 -1.81 13.24
N ARG A 60 -15.54 -0.77 13.82
CA ARG A 60 -15.86 -0.31 15.19
C ARG A 60 -17.31 0.14 15.34
N ILE A 61 -17.84 0.89 14.35
CA ILE A 61 -19.25 1.32 14.34
C ILE A 61 -20.17 0.09 14.31
N GLU A 62 -19.90 -0.84 13.40
CA GLU A 62 -20.67 -2.09 13.27
C GLU A 62 -20.61 -2.97 14.52
N ASP A 63 -19.49 -2.95 15.24
CA ASP A 63 -19.32 -3.72 16.48
C ASP A 63 -20.12 -3.09 17.62
N ASN A 64 -20.12 -1.76 17.74
CA ASN A 64 -20.97 -1.05 18.69
C ASN A 64 -22.45 -1.32 18.42
N GLU A 65 -22.90 -1.24 17.16
CA GLU A 65 -24.28 -1.56 16.79
C GLU A 65 -24.64 -3.02 17.12
N ARG A 66 -23.72 -3.95 16.94
CA ARG A 66 -23.96 -5.36 17.23
C ARG A 66 -24.01 -5.63 18.73
N ALA A 67 -23.13 -5.00 19.50
CA ALA A 67 -23.15 -5.05 20.96
C ALA A 67 -24.48 -4.51 21.51
N ASN A 68 -24.98 -3.40 20.96
CA ASN A 68 -26.28 -2.85 21.35
C ASN A 68 -27.42 -3.84 21.03
N LYS A 69 -27.46 -4.39 19.80
CA LYS A 69 -28.46 -5.39 19.40
C LYS A 69 -28.38 -6.68 20.21
N TRP A 70 -27.18 -7.06 20.67
CA TRP A 70 -26.99 -8.18 21.57
C TRP A 70 -27.63 -7.89 22.93
N THR A 71 -27.29 -6.75 23.53
CA THR A 71 -27.86 -6.29 24.80
C THR A 71 -29.39 -6.22 24.75
N GLU A 72 -29.96 -5.64 23.69
CA GLU A 72 -31.41 -5.59 23.48
C GLU A 72 -32.06 -6.97 23.48
N LYS A 73 -31.45 -7.96 22.82
CA LYS A 73 -31.98 -9.34 22.80
C LYS A 73 -31.92 -9.99 24.18
N VAL A 74 -30.82 -9.80 24.91
CA VAL A 74 -30.66 -10.34 26.27
C VAL A 74 -31.68 -9.71 27.21
N VAL A 75 -31.87 -8.39 27.14
CA VAL A 75 -32.87 -7.66 27.94
C VAL A 75 -34.29 -8.13 27.60
N MET A 76 -34.63 -8.28 26.32
CA MET A 76 -35.94 -8.81 25.92
C MET A 76 -36.15 -10.24 26.42
N LEU A 77 -35.15 -11.10 26.33
CA LEU A 77 -35.23 -12.47 26.82
C LEU A 77 -35.39 -12.52 28.35
N ALA A 78 -34.69 -11.64 29.08
CA ALA A 78 -34.82 -11.52 30.54
C ALA A 78 -36.17 -10.92 30.98
N GLY A 79 -36.77 -10.06 30.15
CA GLY A 79 -38.07 -9.44 30.40
C GLY A 79 -39.27 -10.34 30.09
N ASP A 80 -39.07 -11.50 29.45
CA ASP A 80 -40.17 -12.40 29.09
C ASP A 80 -40.62 -13.25 30.28
N VAL A 81 -41.67 -12.79 30.94
CA VAL A 81 -42.32 -13.45 32.09
C VAL A 81 -42.98 -14.78 31.76
N ASN A 82 -43.17 -15.12 30.47
CA ASN A 82 -43.80 -16.38 30.07
C ASN A 82 -42.81 -17.53 29.87
N LEU A 83 -41.49 -17.27 29.88
CA LEU A 83 -40.50 -18.32 29.72
C LEU A 83 -40.26 -19.07 31.04
N SER A 84 -40.22 -20.40 30.94
CA SER A 84 -39.67 -21.22 32.03
C SER A 84 -38.17 -20.95 32.19
N LYS A 85 -37.63 -21.22 33.39
CA LYS A 85 -36.19 -21.03 33.66
C LYS A 85 -35.29 -21.86 32.74
N ASP A 86 -35.76 -23.04 32.32
CA ASP A 86 -34.99 -23.93 31.45
C ASP A 86 -35.07 -23.47 30.00
N ASP A 87 -36.24 -23.02 29.54
CA ASP A 87 -36.38 -22.41 28.21
C ASP A 87 -35.56 -21.12 28.09
N TRP A 88 -35.51 -20.33 29.16
CA TRP A 88 -34.68 -19.12 29.21
C TRP A 88 -33.20 -19.47 29.04
N ARG A 89 -32.70 -20.46 29.80
CA ARG A 89 -31.31 -20.91 29.72
C ARG A 89 -30.97 -21.44 28.33
N ASN A 90 -31.87 -22.24 27.74
CA ASN A 90 -31.69 -22.77 26.39
C ASN A 90 -31.67 -21.65 25.35
N SER A 91 -32.59 -20.70 25.43
CA SER A 91 -32.68 -19.56 24.53
C SER A 91 -31.45 -18.66 24.62
N TYR A 92 -30.99 -18.39 25.83
CA TYR A 92 -29.78 -17.61 26.09
C TYR A 92 -28.54 -18.30 25.50
N ARG A 93 -28.37 -19.61 25.73
CA ARG A 93 -27.27 -20.40 25.16
C ARG A 93 -27.29 -20.41 23.62
N LEU A 94 -28.48 -20.50 23.01
CA LEU A 94 -28.63 -20.44 21.55
C LEU A 94 -28.28 -19.06 21.00
N LEU A 95 -28.62 -17.99 21.73
CA LEU A 95 -28.21 -16.64 21.38
C LEU A 95 -26.68 -16.53 21.41
N GLU A 96 -26.01 -17.01 22.46
CA GLU A 96 -24.55 -16.95 22.60
C GLU A 96 -23.87 -17.68 21.45
N LEU A 97 -24.26 -18.94 21.22
CA LEU A 97 -23.69 -19.76 20.15
C LEU A 97 -23.83 -19.09 18.77
N ARG A 98 -24.96 -18.43 18.51
CA ARG A 98 -25.20 -17.71 17.26
C ARG A 98 -24.33 -16.44 17.17
N SER A 99 -24.13 -15.75 18.29
CA SER A 99 -23.24 -14.58 18.35
C SER A 99 -21.81 -15.00 18.02
N ASP A 100 -21.29 -16.00 18.72
CA ASP A 100 -19.92 -16.52 18.56
C ASP A 100 -19.64 -16.95 17.12
N PHE A 101 -20.58 -17.72 16.53
CA PHE A 101 -20.46 -18.14 15.14
C PHE A 101 -20.40 -16.93 14.17
N THR A 102 -21.23 -15.92 14.42
CA THR A 102 -21.27 -14.71 13.60
C THR A 102 -19.98 -13.91 13.75
N GLU A 103 -19.45 -13.78 14.96
CA GLU A 103 -18.19 -13.10 15.24
C GLU A 103 -17.00 -13.79 14.58
N ALA A 104 -16.91 -15.13 14.68
CA ALA A 104 -15.85 -15.90 14.03
C ALA A 104 -15.85 -15.69 12.51
N LYS A 105 -17.02 -15.73 11.88
CA LYS A 105 -17.17 -15.48 10.43
C LYS A 105 -16.77 -14.05 10.06
N LEU A 106 -17.17 -13.07 10.85
CA LEU A 106 -16.85 -11.66 10.60
C LEU A 106 -15.37 -11.38 10.78
N ARG A 107 -14.73 -11.92 11.82
CA ARG A 107 -13.29 -11.80 12.04
C ARG A 107 -12.50 -12.27 10.81
N LYS A 108 -12.83 -13.46 10.28
CA LYS A 108 -12.19 -13.98 9.06
C LYS A 108 -12.37 -13.04 7.86
N LYS A 109 -13.59 -12.54 7.64
CA LYS A 109 -13.88 -11.61 6.53
C LYS A 109 -13.10 -10.30 6.67
N ARG A 110 -13.06 -9.72 7.86
CA ARG A 110 -12.40 -8.45 8.15
C ARG A 110 -10.89 -8.55 8.04
N THR A 111 -10.28 -9.62 8.56
CA THR A 111 -8.85 -9.88 8.38
C THR A 111 -8.49 -10.00 6.89
N LYS A 112 -9.31 -10.71 6.10
CA LYS A 112 -9.09 -10.81 4.65
C LYS A 112 -9.15 -9.42 3.99
N GLN A 113 -10.16 -8.62 4.31
CA GLN A 113 -10.32 -7.28 3.75
C GLN A 113 -9.13 -6.37 4.10
N LEU A 114 -8.66 -6.38 5.34
CA LEU A 114 -7.49 -5.59 5.73
C LEU A 114 -6.22 -6.07 5.02
N SER A 115 -6.04 -7.39 4.87
CA SER A 115 -4.90 -7.94 4.14
C SER A 115 -4.90 -7.58 2.65
N GLU A 116 -6.08 -7.43 2.04
CA GLU A 116 -6.20 -6.99 0.64
C GLU A 116 -5.81 -5.51 0.50
N ILE A 117 -6.20 -4.66 1.45
CA ILE A 117 -5.79 -3.25 1.48
C ILE A 117 -4.27 -3.12 1.64
N GLN A 118 -3.69 -3.82 2.61
CA GLN A 118 -2.25 -3.80 2.88
C GLN A 118 -1.43 -4.35 1.72
N ARG A 119 -1.93 -5.39 1.04
CA ARG A 119 -1.29 -5.90 -0.18
C ARG A 119 -1.28 -4.85 -1.28
N ALA A 120 -2.38 -4.12 -1.48
CA ALA A 120 -2.44 -3.06 -2.48
C ALA A 120 -1.46 -1.91 -2.17
N GLU A 121 -1.35 -1.53 -0.90
CA GLU A 121 -0.38 -0.53 -0.42
C GLU A 121 1.06 -0.98 -0.65
N LYS A 122 1.38 -2.21 -0.23
CA LYS A 122 2.69 -2.82 -0.42
C LYS A 122 3.06 -2.89 -1.90
N TRP A 123 2.14 -3.32 -2.75
CA TRP A 123 2.35 -3.40 -4.19
C TRP A 123 2.69 -2.02 -4.78
N VAL A 124 1.96 -0.96 -4.40
CA VAL A 124 2.24 0.42 -4.88
C VAL A 124 3.63 0.88 -4.45
N HIS A 125 4.01 0.58 -3.21
CA HIS A 125 5.33 0.93 -2.70
C HIS A 125 6.44 0.18 -3.46
N GLU A 126 6.35 -1.14 -3.56
CA GLU A 126 7.34 -1.98 -4.24
C GLU A 126 7.45 -1.65 -5.73
N TYR A 127 6.33 -1.47 -6.43
CA TYR A 127 6.33 -1.11 -7.84
C TYR A 127 7.02 0.24 -8.08
N ALA A 128 6.72 1.23 -7.24
CA ALA A 128 7.34 2.55 -7.36
C ALA A 128 8.83 2.54 -6.98
N TRP A 129 9.23 1.68 -6.04
CA TRP A 129 10.62 1.46 -5.68
C TRP A 129 11.41 0.83 -6.83
N THR A 130 10.87 -0.19 -7.51
CA THR A 130 11.54 -0.77 -8.68
C THR A 130 11.66 0.22 -9.84
N ILE A 131 10.69 1.14 -10.02
CA ILE A 131 10.84 2.26 -10.97
C ILE A 131 12.00 3.17 -10.57
N LEU A 132 12.16 3.44 -9.28
CA LEU A 132 13.24 4.28 -8.77
C LEU A 132 14.61 3.64 -9.05
N GLU A 133 14.76 2.35 -8.74
CA GLU A 133 15.98 1.56 -9.01
C GLU A 133 16.34 1.62 -10.51
N LEU A 134 15.36 1.42 -11.40
CA LEU A 134 15.58 1.50 -12.85
C LEU A 134 16.03 2.88 -13.35
N LEU A 135 15.59 3.96 -12.68
CA LEU A 135 15.90 5.34 -13.07
C LEU A 135 17.24 5.83 -12.53
N HIS A 136 17.67 5.35 -11.37
CA HIS A 136 18.80 5.90 -10.63
C HIS A 136 19.96 4.91 -10.41
N GLY A 137 19.74 3.61 -10.57
CA GLY A 137 20.77 2.57 -10.35
C GLY A 137 21.13 2.39 -8.87
N ASP A 138 21.80 1.29 -8.53
CA ASP A 138 22.11 0.92 -7.13
C ASP A 138 23.21 1.80 -6.48
N ASP A 139 24.01 2.50 -7.30
CA ASP A 139 25.17 3.30 -6.83
C ASP A 139 24.80 4.51 -5.93
N ASP A 140 23.54 4.97 -5.95
CA ASP A 140 23.05 6.09 -5.11
C ASP A 140 22.47 5.62 -3.76
N PHE A 141 22.45 4.31 -3.46
CA PHE A 141 21.74 3.73 -2.31
C PHE A 141 22.63 3.07 -1.24
N GLU A 142 23.93 2.91 -1.48
CA GLU A 142 24.82 2.15 -0.57
C GLU A 142 25.13 2.84 0.78
N ASP A 143 24.75 4.10 0.99
CA ASP A 143 25.00 4.82 2.24
C ASP A 143 23.88 4.70 3.30
N ILE A 144 22.80 3.91 3.06
CA ILE A 144 21.66 3.80 3.99
C ILE A 144 21.58 2.43 4.68
N SER A 145 22.43 1.47 4.34
CA SER A 145 22.45 0.17 5.02
C SER A 145 23.48 0.14 6.16
N SER A 146 23.09 0.56 7.35
CA SER A 146 23.53 -0.06 8.61
C SER A 146 23.06 0.77 9.82
N GLU A 147 21.76 0.80 10.07
CA GLU A 147 21.28 0.93 11.45
C GLU A 147 19.82 0.43 11.52
N ASP A 148 19.61 -0.51 12.43
CA ASP A 148 18.42 -1.32 12.69
C ASP A 148 17.13 -0.49 12.92
N GLY A 149 16.58 0.06 11.83
CA GLY A 149 15.28 0.72 11.82
C GLY A 149 14.16 -0.30 11.68
N ASP A 150 13.79 -0.96 12.78
CA ASP A 150 12.48 -1.59 12.90
C ASP A 150 11.40 -0.53 12.66
N ILE A 151 10.89 -0.42 11.44
CA ILE A 151 9.72 0.40 11.11
C ILE A 151 8.48 -0.33 11.66
N SER A 152 8.35 -0.28 12.99
CA SER A 152 7.12 -0.60 13.69
C SER A 152 6.07 0.44 13.32
N MET A 153 5.17 0.08 12.39
CA MET A 153 3.97 0.83 12.03
C MET A 153 2.89 0.78 13.13
N SER A 154 3.26 1.13 14.37
CA SER A 154 2.33 1.25 15.48
C SER A 154 2.66 2.46 16.34
N GLY A 155 2.13 3.62 15.93
CA GLY A 155 2.20 4.88 16.67
C GLY A 155 0.85 5.56 16.75
N VAL A 156 -0.11 4.96 17.48
CA VAL A 156 -1.22 5.70 18.09
C VAL A 156 -1.34 5.20 19.53
N GLU A 157 -0.77 5.98 20.44
CA GLU A 157 -0.89 5.82 21.87
C GLU A 157 -2.32 6.17 22.31
N ASP A 158 -3.13 5.17 22.62
CA ASP A 158 -4.34 5.36 23.41
C ASP A 158 -3.96 5.37 24.90
N LYS A 159 -4.00 6.56 25.49
CA LYS A 159 -3.85 6.80 26.93
C LYS A 159 -4.88 5.99 27.72
N GLN A 160 -4.37 4.97 28.42
CA GLN A 160 -4.52 4.73 29.85
C GLN A 160 -5.83 5.23 30.52
N LEU A 161 -6.75 4.30 30.76
CA LEU A 161 -7.59 4.31 31.95
C LEU A 161 -7.47 2.93 32.63
N GLN A 162 -6.74 2.90 33.75
CA GLN A 162 -6.68 1.79 34.67
C GLN A 162 -7.95 1.75 35.53
N ALA A 163 -8.53 0.56 35.72
CA ALA A 163 -9.10 0.13 37.00
C ALA A 163 -9.30 -1.39 37.03
N SER A 164 -8.47 -2.04 37.86
CA SER A 164 -8.78 -3.22 38.70
C SER A 164 -9.51 -4.43 38.10
N HIS A 165 -8.83 -5.58 38.06
CA HIS A 165 -9.19 -6.71 38.93
C HIS A 165 -8.06 -7.76 38.96
N ALA A 166 -7.48 -7.97 40.14
CA ALA A 166 -6.64 -9.11 40.43
C ALA A 166 -7.50 -10.36 40.57
N VAL A 167 -7.11 -11.47 39.95
CA VAL A 167 -7.49 -12.81 40.42
C VAL A 167 -6.31 -13.74 40.15
N ASP A 168 -5.74 -14.25 41.26
CA ASP A 168 -4.74 -15.30 41.33
C ASP A 168 -5.21 -16.60 40.67
N VAL A 169 -4.35 -17.24 39.87
CA VAL A 169 -4.47 -18.66 39.53
C VAL A 169 -3.07 -19.30 39.58
N PRO A 170 -2.89 -20.43 40.29
CA PRO A 170 -1.57 -20.95 40.66
C PRO A 170 -0.85 -21.69 39.53
N MET A 171 0.46 -21.48 39.46
CA MET A 171 1.41 -22.27 38.67
C MET A 171 1.52 -23.69 39.23
N LEU A 172 1.40 -24.69 38.35
CA LEU A 172 1.77 -26.07 38.63
C LEU A 172 3.14 -26.39 38.01
N GLU A 173 3.93 -27.07 38.83
CA GLU A 173 5.29 -27.55 38.61
C GLU A 173 5.38 -28.57 37.47
N ALA A 174 6.45 -28.49 36.69
CA ALA A 174 7.05 -29.62 36.00
C ALA A 174 8.54 -29.33 35.73
N GLY A 175 9.43 -30.09 36.35
CA GLY A 175 10.78 -30.35 35.82
C GLY A 175 10.87 -31.82 35.38
N PRO A 176 12.07 -32.38 35.16
CA PRO A 176 13.26 -31.79 34.54
C PRO A 176 13.88 -32.72 33.47
N GLU A 177 15.05 -32.32 32.95
CA GLU A 177 16.10 -33.10 32.24
C GLU A 177 15.87 -33.48 30.76
N GLN A 178 16.80 -33.07 29.87
CA GLN A 178 17.93 -33.92 29.43
C GLN A 178 18.83 -33.20 28.42
N ASP A 179 20.11 -33.57 28.50
CA ASP A 179 21.28 -33.12 27.75
C ASP A 179 21.17 -33.34 26.23
N GLU A 180 21.95 -32.58 25.44
CA GLU A 180 22.97 -33.18 24.57
C GLU A 180 23.90 -32.13 23.94
N GLU A 181 25.19 -32.44 24.02
CA GLU A 181 26.34 -31.77 23.44
C GLU A 181 26.38 -31.96 21.90
N GLY A 182 26.97 -30.99 21.19
CA GLY A 182 27.22 -31.11 19.76
C GLY A 182 28.06 -29.97 19.22
N GLN A 183 29.33 -29.92 19.60
CA GLN A 183 30.36 -29.13 18.92
C GLN A 183 30.73 -29.80 17.60
N GLU A 184 30.58 -29.09 16.48
CA GLU A 184 31.38 -29.36 15.28
C GLU A 184 32.04 -28.07 14.78
N GLN A 185 33.37 -28.15 14.73
CA GLN A 185 34.30 -27.21 14.16
C GLN A 185 34.18 -27.30 12.64
N GLN A 186 34.14 -26.16 11.94
CA GLN A 186 34.46 -26.13 10.51
C GLN A 186 35.64 -25.20 10.27
N ASP A 187 36.64 -25.83 9.66
CA ASP A 187 37.93 -25.29 9.33
C ASP A 187 37.88 -24.23 8.23
N VAL A 188 38.83 -23.32 8.37
CA VAL A 188 39.18 -22.24 7.47
C VAL A 188 39.97 -22.83 6.30
N GLU A 189 39.42 -22.81 5.08
CA GLU A 189 40.20 -23.04 3.86
C GLU A 189 40.23 -21.78 2.99
N MET A 190 41.38 -21.11 3.03
CA MET A 190 41.77 -19.99 2.18
C MET A 190 42.33 -20.52 0.85
N GLY A 191 41.60 -20.29 -0.24
CA GLY A 191 42.05 -20.65 -1.60
C GLY A 191 41.62 -19.60 -2.61
N GLY A 192 42.44 -18.56 -2.77
CA GLY A 192 42.21 -17.49 -3.74
C GLY A 192 42.47 -17.92 -5.18
N GLN A 193 41.54 -17.58 -6.07
CA GLN A 193 41.81 -17.26 -7.47
C GLN A 193 41.01 -16.01 -7.83
N GLN A 194 41.66 -14.85 -7.71
CA GLN A 194 41.20 -13.59 -8.29
C GLN A 194 41.32 -13.69 -9.81
N GLY A 195 40.20 -14.05 -10.45
CA GLY A 195 39.95 -13.74 -11.85
C GLY A 195 39.77 -12.24 -12.01
N ILE A 196 40.62 -11.65 -12.83
CA ILE A 196 40.70 -10.23 -13.09
C ILE A 196 39.53 -9.84 -14.01
N SER A 197 38.76 -8.84 -13.57
CA SER A 197 37.97 -7.92 -14.39
C SER A 197 36.88 -8.56 -15.27
N SER A 198 35.72 -8.82 -14.67
CA SER A 198 34.45 -8.56 -15.37
C SER A 198 34.08 -7.13 -15.06
N GLU A 199 33.99 -6.27 -16.09
CA GLU A 199 33.36 -4.96 -15.93
C GLU A 199 32.00 -5.15 -15.24
N PRO A 200 31.58 -4.30 -14.29
CA PRO A 200 30.24 -4.38 -13.72
C PRO A 200 29.28 -4.20 -14.89
N SER A 201 28.61 -5.30 -15.27
CA SER A 201 27.57 -5.23 -16.29
C SER A 201 26.35 -4.60 -15.65
N TYR A 202 26.36 -3.27 -15.56
CA TYR A 202 25.24 -2.41 -15.14
C TYR A 202 23.90 -2.73 -15.85
N ASN A 203 23.93 -3.55 -16.91
CA ASN A 203 22.76 -4.00 -17.66
C ASN A 203 22.10 -5.27 -17.11
N SER A 204 22.77 -6.06 -16.25
CA SER A 204 22.19 -7.29 -15.67
C SER A 204 20.99 -6.98 -14.78
N ASP A 205 21.16 -5.98 -13.92
CA ASP A 205 20.20 -5.68 -12.85
C ASP A 205 18.98 -4.93 -13.41
N ALA A 206 19.20 -4.12 -14.44
CA ALA A 206 18.18 -3.44 -15.21
C ALA A 206 17.19 -4.41 -15.90
N GLU A 207 17.68 -5.46 -16.56
CA GLU A 207 16.82 -6.44 -17.23
C GLU A 207 15.99 -7.24 -16.21
N ALA A 208 16.59 -7.61 -15.07
CA ALA A 208 15.88 -8.27 -13.96
C ALA A 208 14.80 -7.37 -13.32
N GLN A 209 15.09 -6.08 -13.15
CA GLN A 209 14.11 -5.11 -12.62
C GLN A 209 12.93 -4.89 -13.58
N LEU A 210 13.15 -4.94 -14.90
CA LEU A 210 12.07 -4.87 -15.89
C LEU A 210 11.18 -6.11 -15.86
N GLU A 211 11.78 -7.30 -15.76
CA GLU A 211 11.04 -8.56 -15.59
C GLU A 211 10.20 -8.51 -14.30
N ARG A 212 10.80 -8.04 -13.19
CA ARG A 212 10.08 -7.84 -11.92
C ARG A 212 8.91 -6.87 -12.05
N LEU A 213 9.05 -5.77 -12.78
CA LEU A 213 7.93 -4.85 -13.05
C LEU A 213 6.82 -5.51 -13.86
N GLU A 214 7.16 -6.32 -14.86
CA GLU A 214 6.18 -7.04 -15.67
C GLU A 214 5.42 -8.07 -14.83
N GLU A 215 6.13 -8.85 -14.01
CA GLU A 215 5.52 -9.79 -13.07
C GLU A 215 4.58 -9.09 -12.09
N MET A 216 5.03 -7.98 -11.47
CA MET A 216 4.18 -7.20 -10.56
C MET A 216 2.96 -6.62 -11.27
N PHE A 217 3.11 -6.17 -12.52
CA PHE A 217 1.99 -5.65 -13.31
C PHE A 217 0.96 -6.74 -13.62
N LEU A 218 1.40 -7.97 -13.93
CA LEU A 218 0.52 -9.12 -14.17
C LEU A 218 -0.13 -9.64 -12.88
N ALA A 219 0.60 -9.60 -11.76
CA ALA A 219 0.10 -9.99 -10.44
C ALA A 219 -0.81 -8.95 -9.77
N LYS A 220 -1.00 -7.80 -10.43
CA LYS A 220 -1.77 -6.68 -9.91
C LYS A 220 -3.23 -7.04 -9.68
N ASP A 221 -3.74 -6.72 -8.49
CA ASP A 221 -5.15 -6.86 -8.18
C ASP A 221 -6.02 -5.94 -9.07
N ASN A 222 -7.14 -6.48 -9.56
CA ASN A 222 -8.08 -5.78 -10.46
C ASN A 222 -8.68 -4.49 -9.86
N ASP A 223 -8.56 -4.29 -8.55
CA ASP A 223 -9.08 -3.12 -7.85
C ASP A 223 -8.09 -1.95 -7.79
N LEU A 224 -6.86 -2.13 -8.30
CA LEU A 224 -5.88 -1.06 -8.50
C LEU A 224 -5.95 -0.51 -9.93
N ILE A 225 -5.96 0.81 -10.07
CA ILE A 225 -5.97 1.51 -11.36
C ILE A 225 -4.74 2.41 -11.41
N LEU A 226 -3.86 2.17 -12.40
CA LEU A 226 -2.70 3.04 -12.61
C LEU A 226 -3.14 4.30 -13.34
N VAL A 227 -2.79 5.46 -12.79
CA VAL A 227 -3.09 6.79 -13.35
C VAL A 227 -1.85 7.40 -13.98
N ARG A 228 -0.69 7.22 -13.34
CA ARG A 228 0.61 7.64 -13.84
C ARG A 228 1.61 6.54 -13.53
N ASP A 229 2.43 6.23 -14.52
CA ASP A 229 3.50 5.25 -14.42
C ASP A 229 4.74 5.77 -15.17
N ALA A 230 5.86 5.89 -14.46
CA ALA A 230 7.13 6.34 -15.01
C ALA A 230 8.02 5.18 -15.51
N SER A 231 7.56 3.92 -15.45
CA SER A 231 8.26 2.75 -16.00
C SER A 231 8.66 2.96 -17.47
N GLY A 232 7.74 3.43 -18.31
CA GLY A 232 8.01 3.68 -19.73
C GLY A 232 8.97 4.84 -20.01
N THR A 233 9.21 5.73 -19.04
CA THR A 233 10.31 6.72 -19.13
C THR A 233 11.63 6.11 -18.69
N ALA A 234 11.63 5.24 -17.68
CA ALA A 234 12.81 4.51 -17.21
C ALA A 234 13.36 3.58 -18.31
N CYS A 235 12.51 2.77 -18.94
CA CYS A 235 12.91 1.88 -20.05
C CYS A 235 13.59 2.65 -21.19
N ARG A 236 13.07 3.84 -21.54
CA ARG A 236 13.63 4.64 -22.63
C ARG A 236 15.01 5.19 -22.31
N GLN A 237 15.25 5.59 -21.07
CA GLN A 237 16.56 6.10 -20.64
C GLN A 237 17.63 5.00 -20.70
N GLN A 238 17.31 3.79 -20.29
CA GLN A 238 18.23 2.66 -20.38
C GLN A 238 18.57 2.28 -21.82
N VAL A 239 17.58 2.28 -22.74
CA VAL A 239 17.86 2.03 -24.17
C VAL A 239 18.78 3.10 -24.76
N THR A 240 18.60 4.37 -24.40
CA THR A 240 19.50 5.45 -24.85
C THR A 240 20.91 5.35 -24.27
N GLN A 241 21.08 4.92 -23.02
CA GLN A 241 22.40 4.65 -22.44
C GLN A 241 23.09 3.46 -23.12
N LYS A 242 22.35 2.36 -23.39
CA LYS A 242 22.84 1.18 -24.14
C LYS A 242 23.25 1.52 -25.58
N GLY A 243 22.64 2.55 -26.18
CA GLY A 243 22.97 3.05 -27.53
C GLY A 243 24.14 4.05 -27.60
N ALA A 244 24.48 4.73 -26.51
CA ALA A 244 25.57 5.72 -26.47
C ALA A 244 26.97 5.08 -26.34
N ALA A 245 27.05 3.79 -26.01
CA ALA A 245 28.31 3.04 -25.87
C ALA A 245 28.85 2.46 -27.20
N ARG A 246 28.35 2.90 -28.36
CA ARG A 246 29.02 2.64 -29.66
C ARG A 246 29.80 3.88 -30.09
N PRO A 247 31.14 3.83 -30.26
CA PRO A 247 31.85 4.92 -30.89
C PRO A 247 31.33 5.04 -32.32
N PHE A 248 30.62 6.12 -32.61
CA PHE A 248 30.27 6.48 -33.97
C PHE A 248 31.58 6.73 -34.73
N GLY A 249 32.00 5.70 -35.47
CA GLY A 249 32.98 5.81 -36.52
C GLY A 249 32.53 6.93 -37.47
N SER A 250 33.39 7.92 -37.58
CA SER A 250 33.30 9.05 -38.48
C SER A 250 32.95 8.61 -39.90
N ALA A 251 31.85 9.13 -40.44
CA ALA A 251 31.61 9.20 -41.87
C ALA A 251 30.88 10.50 -42.19
N ALA A 252 31.66 11.51 -42.53
CA ALA A 252 31.18 12.71 -43.19
C ALA A 252 30.64 12.36 -44.59
N ALA A 253 29.46 12.89 -44.94
CA ALA A 253 29.16 13.34 -46.30
C ALA A 253 27.90 14.20 -46.31
N SER A 254 28.13 15.48 -46.59
CA SER A 254 27.16 16.53 -46.89
C SER A 254 26.19 16.16 -48.01
N LYS A 255 24.95 16.67 -47.94
CA LYS A 255 24.26 17.28 -49.10
C LYS A 255 23.07 18.13 -48.67
N SER A 256 23.19 19.41 -49.00
CA SER A 256 22.15 20.43 -48.97
C SER A 256 21.08 20.21 -50.06
N ALA A 257 19.82 20.44 -49.72
CA ALA A 257 18.74 20.86 -50.65
C ALA A 257 17.58 21.40 -49.78
N ALA A 258 17.43 22.72 -49.66
CA ALA A 258 16.57 23.56 -50.51
C ALA A 258 15.07 23.35 -50.24
N MET A 259 14.47 24.32 -49.53
CA MET A 259 13.02 24.53 -49.42
C MET A 259 12.40 24.93 -50.76
N PRO A 260 11.07 24.79 -50.91
CA PRO A 260 10.28 26.02 -50.94
C PRO A 260 8.99 25.96 -50.11
N ALA A 261 8.52 27.16 -49.81
CA ALA A 261 7.34 27.53 -49.05
C ALA A 261 6.02 27.38 -49.84
N ALA A 262 4.94 27.08 -49.12
CA ALA A 262 3.54 27.45 -49.35
C ALA A 262 2.68 26.61 -48.38
N GLU A 263 1.54 26.98 -47.84
CA GLU A 263 0.78 28.22 -47.71
C GLU A 263 -0.21 27.91 -46.58
N THR A 264 -0.59 28.96 -45.88
CA THR A 264 -1.69 29.05 -44.90
C THR A 264 -2.99 28.42 -45.37
N GLU A 265 -3.66 27.65 -44.50
CA GLU A 265 -5.10 27.82 -44.30
C GLU A 265 -5.55 27.32 -42.92
N SER A 266 -5.98 28.29 -42.12
CA SER A 266 -6.62 28.14 -40.82
C SER A 266 -8.04 27.60 -41.00
N ASN A 267 -8.38 26.49 -40.34
CA ASN A 267 -9.79 26.14 -40.14
C ASN A 267 -10.08 25.93 -38.65
N ILE A 268 -10.60 27.01 -38.07
CA ILE A 268 -11.21 27.09 -36.75
C ILE A 268 -12.51 26.30 -36.82
N ARG A 269 -12.63 25.24 -36.02
CA ARG A 269 -13.93 24.59 -35.77
C ARG A 269 -14.18 24.50 -34.28
N GLU A 270 -15.11 25.33 -33.83
CA GLU A 270 -15.59 25.43 -32.45
C GLU A 270 -16.18 24.11 -31.92
N PRO A 271 -16.11 23.90 -30.60
CA PRO A 271 -16.71 22.74 -29.93
C PRO A 271 -18.24 22.90 -29.79
N LYS A 272 -18.98 21.91 -30.30
CA LYS A 272 -20.41 21.73 -29.99
C LYS A 272 -20.58 21.17 -28.57
N THR A 273 -21.04 22.01 -27.65
CA THR A 273 -21.65 21.59 -26.37
C THR A 273 -23.07 21.06 -26.59
N PRO A 274 -23.43 19.88 -26.05
CA PRO A 274 -24.81 19.51 -25.78
C PRO A 274 -25.26 19.97 -24.36
N PRO A 275 -26.58 20.09 -24.13
CA PRO A 275 -27.15 20.95 -23.09
C PRO A 275 -27.12 20.37 -21.68
N VAL A 276 -27.02 21.29 -20.73
CA VAL A 276 -27.29 21.15 -19.30
C VAL A 276 -28.75 20.73 -19.09
N LEU A 277 -28.97 19.53 -18.54
CA LEU A 277 -30.25 19.18 -17.94
C LEU A 277 -30.23 19.60 -16.46
N SER A 278 -30.84 20.75 -16.21
CA SER A 278 -31.23 21.20 -14.88
C SER A 278 -32.39 20.33 -14.37
N PHE A 279 -32.10 19.32 -13.55
CA PHE A 279 -33.11 18.71 -12.70
C PHE A 279 -33.12 19.41 -11.34
N LEU A 280 -33.91 20.50 -11.28
CA LEU A 280 -34.46 21.02 -10.03
C LEU A 280 -35.65 20.13 -9.66
N GLY A 281 -35.55 19.43 -8.52
CA GLY A 281 -36.60 18.52 -8.07
C GLY A 281 -36.52 18.19 -6.58
N GLY A 282 -36.99 19.13 -5.75
CA GLY A 282 -37.75 18.85 -4.53
C GLY A 282 -37.07 18.08 -3.38
N ILE A 283 -36.54 18.83 -2.41
CA ILE A 283 -36.41 18.36 -1.03
C ILE A 283 -37.76 18.65 -0.34
N PRO A 284 -38.55 17.64 0.08
CA PRO A 284 -39.61 17.90 1.04
C PRO A 284 -38.99 18.04 2.43
N ALA A 285 -39.03 19.28 2.94
CA ALA A 285 -38.87 19.58 4.35
C ALA A 285 -39.96 18.87 5.14
N TRP A 286 -39.56 17.98 6.06
CA TRP A 286 -40.43 17.53 7.15
C TRP A 286 -39.91 18.14 8.43
N GLY A 287 -40.70 19.08 8.96
CA GLY A 287 -40.57 19.64 10.30
C GLY A 287 -40.58 18.52 11.35
N ALA A 288 -39.80 18.65 12.42
CA ALA A 288 -40.04 19.58 13.53
C ALA A 288 -41.35 19.28 14.27
N GLY A 289 -41.18 18.72 15.47
CA GLY A 289 -42.11 18.86 16.59
C GLY A 289 -42.86 17.59 16.97
N LEU A 290 -42.52 17.03 18.13
CA LEU A 290 -43.36 17.09 19.32
C LEU A 290 -42.73 16.32 20.49
N ARG A 291 -42.48 17.08 21.57
CA ARG A 291 -42.45 16.74 23.02
C ARG A 291 -41.52 15.64 23.52
#